data_AF-A0A654CW58-F1
#
_entry.id   AF-A0A654CW58-F1
#
_cell.length_a   1.000
_cell.length_b   1.000
_cell.length_c   1.000
_cell.angle_alpha   90.00
_cell.angle_beta   90.00
_cell.angle_gamma   90.00
#
_symmetry.space_group_name_H-M   'P 1'
#
loop_
_entity.id
_entity.type
_entity.pdbx_description
1 polymer ?
#
loop_
_entity_poly.entity_id
_entity_poly.type
_entity_poly.pdbx_seq_one_letter_code
_entity_poly.pdbx_strand_id
1 'polypeptide(L)'
;MLAALLALVATTADSTLCVPVPTGVAARTSSKLEEHRALRKALDEPLPNAPTMVMLFGRGGHLATDEYSIVLAKTPDGVWHGTAVGRSKIWVEGGPYRVLPRKEWALDAAAGARLDAAITCRHRYTPATAQFPGPPPSRGYVPETVEIVVNGRTTAAFGSDDQGNGIAELLRPPAG
;
A
#
# COMPACT_ATOMS: atom_id res chain seq x y z
N MET A 1 -29.50 -17.06 37.40
CA MET A 1 -29.44 -16.33 36.11
C MET A 1 -28.08 -15.68 36.01
N LEU A 2 -27.15 -16.23 35.22
CA LEU A 2 -25.84 -15.63 34.97
C LEU A 2 -26.00 -14.60 33.84
N ALA A 3 -25.72 -13.33 34.14
CA ALA A 3 -25.57 -12.28 33.13
C ALA A 3 -24.18 -12.40 32.50
N ALA A 4 -24.12 -12.74 31.22
CA ALA A 4 -22.88 -12.67 30.44
C ALA A 4 -22.60 -11.22 30.07
N LEU A 5 -21.56 -10.62 30.68
CA LEU A 5 -21.01 -9.35 30.22
C LEU A 5 -20.23 -9.58 28.92
N LEU A 6 -20.79 -9.14 27.81
CA LEU A 6 -20.05 -8.90 26.57
C LEU A 6 -19.08 -7.74 26.82
N ALA A 7 -17.82 -8.06 27.05
CA ALA A 7 -16.74 -7.07 27.02
C ALA A 7 -16.59 -6.58 25.58
N LEU A 8 -17.10 -5.39 25.30
CA LEU A 8 -16.82 -4.66 24.07
C LEU A 8 -15.37 -4.20 24.14
N VAL A 9 -14.45 -5.02 23.62
CA VAL A 9 -13.05 -4.62 23.46
C VAL A 9 -13.02 -3.58 22.36
N ALA A 10 -13.12 -2.30 22.75
CA ALA A 10 -12.79 -1.20 21.87
C ALA A 10 -11.28 -1.27 21.60
N THR A 11 -10.89 -1.95 20.52
CA THR A 11 -9.54 -1.86 19.99
C THR A 11 -9.30 -0.40 19.62
N THR A 12 -8.55 0.31 20.43
CA THR A 12 -8.00 1.63 20.08
C THR A 12 -7.21 1.43 18.80
N ALA A 13 -7.70 1.99 17.69
CA ALA A 13 -6.99 1.95 16.42
C ALA A 13 -5.63 2.62 16.64
N ASP A 14 -4.56 1.87 16.39
CA ASP A 14 -3.19 2.37 16.45
C ASP A 14 -3.06 3.54 15.47
N SER A 15 -2.70 4.72 15.95
CA SER A 15 -2.59 5.92 15.11
C SER A 15 -1.61 5.74 13.96
N THR A 16 -0.64 4.81 14.09
CA THR A 16 0.32 4.44 13.04
C THR A 16 -0.30 3.63 11.90
N LEU A 17 -1.45 2.97 12.13
CA LEU A 17 -2.20 2.23 11.12
C LEU A 17 -3.36 3.03 10.53
N CYS A 18 -3.69 4.20 11.08
CA CYS A 18 -4.74 5.04 10.53
C CYS A 18 -4.28 5.69 9.22
N VAL A 19 -5.19 5.91 8.27
CA VAL A 19 -4.83 6.60 7.02
C VAL A 19 -4.41 8.04 7.32
N PRO A 20 -3.21 8.46 6.87
CA PRO A 20 -2.72 9.81 7.07
C PRO A 20 -3.52 10.80 6.22
N VAL A 21 -4.02 11.86 6.87
CA VAL A 21 -4.72 12.98 6.21
C VAL A 21 -3.91 14.26 6.41
N PRO A 22 -3.31 14.82 5.35
CA PRO A 22 -2.51 16.03 5.48
C PRO A 22 -3.38 17.22 5.86
N THR A 23 -2.97 17.98 6.87
CA THR A 23 -3.64 19.22 7.30
C THR A 23 -3.32 20.42 6.41
N GLY A 24 -2.31 20.31 5.54
CA GLY A 24 -1.88 21.35 4.59
C GLY A 24 -1.95 20.90 3.13
N VAL A 25 -2.01 21.88 2.21
CA VAL A 25 -2.16 21.66 0.76
C VAL A 25 -0.93 20.99 0.12
N ALA A 26 0.25 21.12 0.73
CA ALA A 26 1.54 20.83 0.12
C ALA A 26 1.93 19.33 0.01
N ALA A 27 1.15 18.40 0.55
CA ALA A 27 1.58 16.99 0.67
C ALA A 27 0.58 15.95 0.14
N ARG A 28 -0.32 16.32 -0.77
CA ARG A 28 -1.04 15.29 -1.51
C ARG A 28 -0.04 14.59 -2.43
N THR A 29 0.41 13.39 -2.03
CA THR A 29 1.13 12.49 -2.93
C THR A 29 0.26 12.30 -4.18
N SER A 30 0.87 12.37 -5.36
CA SER A 30 0.14 12.07 -6.60
C SER A 30 -0.26 10.60 -6.59
N SER A 31 -1.54 10.33 -6.92
CA SER A 31 -2.05 8.96 -7.13
C SER A 31 -1.15 8.21 -8.09
N LYS A 32 -0.97 6.90 -7.82
CA LYS A 32 -0.15 5.98 -8.61
C LYS A 32 -1.01 4.95 -9.37
N LEU A 33 -2.32 5.17 -9.44
CA LEU A 33 -3.27 4.25 -10.05
C LEU A 33 -2.97 3.93 -11.52
N GLU A 34 -2.64 4.94 -12.32
CA GLU A 34 -2.29 4.71 -13.73
C GLU A 34 -0.97 3.95 -13.88
N GLU A 35 -0.03 4.15 -12.96
CA GLU A 35 1.25 3.42 -12.96
C GLU A 35 1.06 1.97 -12.52
N HIS A 36 0.18 1.72 -11.54
CA HIS A 36 -0.32 0.38 -11.24
C HIS A 36 -0.90 -0.29 -12.49
N ARG A 37 -1.86 0.35 -13.16
CA ARG A 37 -2.51 -0.19 -14.37
C ARG A 37 -1.51 -0.49 -15.48
N ALA A 38 -0.59 0.42 -15.75
CA ALA A 38 0.41 0.27 -16.81
C ALA A 38 1.35 -0.91 -16.53
N LEU A 39 1.88 -1.02 -15.31
CA LEU A 39 2.76 -2.13 -14.93
C LEU A 39 2.03 -3.47 -14.99
N ARG A 40 0.85 -3.52 -14.37
CA ARG A 40 -0.01 -4.71 -14.32
C ARG A 40 -0.41 -5.19 -15.71
N LYS A 41 -0.79 -4.29 -16.61
CA LYS A 41 -1.07 -4.60 -18.01
C LYS A 41 0.17 -5.16 -18.74
N ALA A 42 1.35 -4.58 -18.51
CA ALA A 42 2.59 -5.05 -19.12
C ALA A 42 3.01 -6.46 -18.64
N LEU A 43 2.49 -6.90 -17.50
CA LEU A 43 2.75 -8.21 -16.90
C LEU A 43 1.56 -9.18 -17.03
N ASP A 44 0.57 -8.85 -17.87
CA ASP A 44 -0.66 -9.64 -18.07
C ASP A 44 -1.42 -9.97 -16.78
N GLU A 45 -1.45 -9.01 -15.85
CA GLU A 45 -2.05 -9.19 -14.52
C GLU A 45 -2.90 -7.95 -14.19
N PRO A 46 -4.10 -7.78 -14.74
CA PRO A 46 -4.88 -6.54 -14.62
C PRO A 46 -5.23 -6.20 -13.15
N LEU A 47 -5.61 -4.94 -12.89
CA LEU A 47 -6.15 -4.58 -11.58
C LEU A 47 -7.43 -5.38 -11.29
N PRO A 48 -7.60 -5.94 -10.08
CA PRO A 48 -8.84 -6.57 -9.67
C PRO A 48 -10.02 -5.61 -9.79
N ASN A 49 -11.14 -6.11 -10.31
CA ASN A 49 -12.40 -5.37 -10.31
C ASN A 49 -13.11 -5.54 -8.97
N ALA A 50 -12.61 -4.87 -7.93
CA ALA A 50 -13.18 -4.88 -6.59
C ALA A 50 -13.63 -3.48 -6.17
N PRO A 51 -14.75 -3.34 -5.44
CA PRO A 51 -15.21 -2.04 -4.96
C PRO A 51 -14.23 -1.43 -3.95
N THR A 52 -13.54 -2.27 -3.18
CA THR A 52 -12.58 -1.84 -2.16
C THR A 52 -11.24 -2.53 -2.39
N MET A 53 -10.17 -1.73 -2.51
CA MET A 53 -8.81 -2.22 -2.66
C MET A 53 -7.80 -1.26 -2.02
N VAL A 54 -6.70 -1.82 -1.52
CA VAL A 54 -5.54 -1.07 -1.05
C VAL A 54 -4.34 -1.51 -1.88
N MET A 55 -3.62 -0.54 -2.41
CA MET A 55 -2.57 -0.76 -3.41
C MET A 55 -1.27 -0.14 -2.91
N LEU A 56 -0.14 -0.79 -3.18
CA LEU A 56 1.20 -0.27 -2.93
C LEU A 56 1.99 -0.32 -4.23
N PHE A 57 2.36 0.85 -4.73
CA PHE A 57 3.23 0.99 -5.90
C PHE A 57 4.64 1.33 -5.47
N GLY A 58 5.62 0.62 -6.00
CA GLY A 58 7.03 0.99 -5.91
C GLY A 58 7.65 1.11 -7.29
N ARG A 59 8.42 2.18 -7.52
CA ARG A 59 9.26 2.33 -8.72
C ARG A 59 10.64 2.82 -8.30
N GLY A 60 11.67 2.13 -8.78
CA GLY A 60 13.06 2.37 -8.44
C GLY A 60 13.45 3.85 -8.42
N GLY A 61 14.08 4.26 -7.32
CA GLY A 61 14.63 5.58 -7.12
C GLY A 61 16.15 5.57 -7.21
N HIS A 62 16.84 5.74 -6.07
CA HIS A 62 18.30 5.85 -6.02
C HIS A 62 18.97 4.50 -6.24
N LEU A 63 19.41 4.24 -7.48
CA LEU A 63 20.09 3.02 -7.93
C LEU A 63 19.25 1.72 -7.80
N ALA A 64 17.95 1.84 -7.53
CA ALA A 64 17.00 0.74 -7.57
C ALA A 64 16.40 0.61 -8.99
N THR A 65 16.21 -0.62 -9.44
CA THR A 65 15.70 -0.93 -10.79
C THR A 65 14.40 -1.71 -10.78
N ASP A 66 13.85 -1.92 -9.60
CA ASP A 66 12.62 -2.68 -9.41
C ASP A 66 11.40 -1.77 -9.55
N GLU A 67 10.39 -2.31 -10.21
CA GLU A 67 9.05 -1.77 -10.26
C GLU A 67 8.09 -2.86 -9.80
N TYR A 68 7.21 -2.55 -8.87
CA TYR A 68 6.22 -3.50 -8.37
C TYR A 68 4.89 -2.84 -8.08
N SER A 69 3.86 -3.66 -8.20
CA SER A 69 2.49 -3.35 -7.86
C SER A 69 1.98 -4.44 -6.94
N ILE A 70 1.69 -4.08 -5.70
CA ILE A 70 1.00 -4.94 -4.74
C ILE A 70 -0.43 -4.43 -4.59
N VAL A 71 -1.40 -5.35 -4.63
CA VAL A 71 -2.83 -5.02 -4.51
C VAL A 71 -3.49 -6.01 -3.58
N LEU A 72 -4.11 -5.51 -2.51
CA LEU A 72 -5.10 -6.24 -1.73
C LEU A 72 -6.49 -5.78 -2.14
N ALA A 73 -7.31 -6.70 -2.61
CA ALA A 73 -8.69 -6.46 -2.99
C ALA A 73 -9.64 -7.17 -2.03
N LYS A 74 -10.67 -6.47 -1.57
CA LYS A 74 -11.70 -7.05 -0.71
C LYS A 74 -12.75 -7.73 -1.58
N THR A 75 -12.95 -9.02 -1.35
CA THR A 75 -13.96 -9.82 -2.04
C THR A 75 -15.33 -9.69 -1.36
N PRO A 76 -16.43 -10.11 -2.02
CA PRO A 76 -17.79 -9.93 -1.49
C PRO A 76 -18.08 -10.65 -0.17
N ASP A 77 -17.34 -11.72 0.14
CA ASP A 77 -17.41 -12.46 1.41
C ASP A 77 -16.64 -11.75 2.55
N GLY A 78 -16.00 -10.63 2.26
CA GLY A 78 -15.24 -9.82 3.21
C GLY A 78 -13.77 -10.19 3.33
N VAL A 79 -13.27 -11.18 2.58
CA VAL A 79 -11.87 -11.61 2.63
C VAL A 79 -10.99 -10.71 1.75
N TRP A 80 -9.79 -10.38 2.25
CA TRP A 80 -8.79 -9.63 1.50
C TRP A 80 -7.84 -10.57 0.77
N HIS A 81 -7.79 -10.44 -0.55
CA HIS A 81 -6.88 -11.20 -1.41
C HIS A 81 -5.79 -10.31 -1.99
N GLY A 82 -4.54 -10.71 -1.76
CA GLY A 82 -3.34 -10.02 -2.20
C GLY A 82 -2.76 -10.62 -3.48
N THR A 83 -2.31 -9.75 -4.38
CA THR A 83 -1.42 -10.11 -5.49
C THR A 83 -0.25 -9.15 -5.56
N ALA A 84 0.95 -9.67 -5.77
CA ALA A 84 2.16 -8.89 -6.03
C ALA A 84 2.76 -9.31 -7.37
N VAL A 85 2.96 -8.31 -8.22
CA VAL A 85 3.67 -8.45 -9.50
C VAL A 85 4.74 -7.38 -9.59
N GLY A 86 5.80 -7.67 -10.33
CA GLY A 86 6.84 -6.70 -10.55
C GLY A 86 7.81 -7.12 -11.65
N ARG A 87 8.72 -6.22 -11.94
CA ARG A 87 9.80 -6.41 -12.90
C ARG A 87 11.02 -5.65 -12.43
N SER A 88 12.18 -6.12 -12.85
CA SER A 88 13.47 -5.54 -12.52
C SER A 88 14.25 -5.31 -13.80
N LYS A 89 15.05 -4.26 -13.86
CA LYS A 89 15.98 -4.04 -14.96
C LYS A 89 17.43 -4.13 -14.46
N ILE A 90 18.35 -4.55 -15.30
CA ILE A 90 19.78 -4.32 -15.03
C ILE A 90 20.14 -2.88 -15.43
N TRP A 91 21.13 -2.25 -14.79
CA TRP A 91 21.63 -0.91 -15.14
C TRP A 91 22.41 -0.92 -16.47
N VAL A 92 21.76 -1.36 -17.54
CA VAL A 92 22.26 -1.36 -18.92
C VAL A 92 21.25 -0.60 -19.75
N GLU A 93 21.71 0.44 -20.44
CA GLU A 93 20.88 1.21 -21.37
C GLU A 93 20.25 0.27 -22.42
N GLY A 94 18.95 0.44 -22.69
CA GLY A 94 18.21 -0.46 -23.59
C GLY A 94 17.99 -1.89 -23.09
N GLY A 95 18.53 -2.29 -21.93
CA GLY A 95 18.34 -3.64 -21.39
C GLY A 95 16.86 -3.99 -21.14
N PRO A 96 16.43 -5.25 -21.39
CA PRO A 96 15.06 -5.66 -21.15
C PRO A 96 14.76 -5.76 -19.66
N TYR A 97 13.48 -5.64 -19.31
CA TYR A 97 13.00 -5.99 -17.97
C TYR A 97 12.96 -7.50 -17.80
N ARG A 98 13.36 -7.98 -16.62
CA ARG A 98 13.11 -9.33 -16.13
C ARG A 98 11.88 -9.30 -15.23
N VAL A 99 10.89 -10.15 -15.51
CA VAL A 99 9.70 -10.32 -14.66
C VAL A 99 10.09 -10.95 -13.32
N LEU A 100 9.56 -10.40 -12.22
CA LEU A 100 9.72 -10.97 -10.88
C LEU A 100 8.67 -12.05 -10.63
N PRO A 101 8.94 -13.06 -9.79
CA PRO A 101 7.95 -14.06 -9.45
C PRO A 101 6.67 -13.43 -8.88
N ARG A 102 5.53 -13.78 -9.47
CA ARG A 102 4.21 -13.41 -8.96
C ARG A 102 4.00 -14.05 -7.59
N LYS A 103 3.41 -13.30 -6.66
CA LYS A 103 2.91 -13.83 -5.39
C LYS A 103 1.42 -13.56 -5.24
N GLU A 104 0.74 -14.48 -4.59
CA GLU A 104 -0.67 -14.35 -4.19
C GLU A 104 -0.85 -14.87 -2.76
N TRP A 105 -1.77 -14.26 -2.03
CA TRP A 105 -2.09 -14.66 -0.65
C TRP A 105 -3.48 -14.16 -0.27
N ALA A 106 -4.00 -14.64 0.86
CA ALA A 106 -5.14 -14.05 1.54
C ALA A 106 -4.69 -13.56 2.91
N LEU A 107 -5.27 -12.45 3.39
CA LEU A 107 -5.10 -12.08 4.79
C LEU A 107 -5.93 -13.03 5.66
N ASP A 108 -5.38 -13.40 6.81
CA ASP A 108 -6.18 -14.02 7.87
C ASP A 108 -7.20 -13.01 8.44
N ALA A 109 -8.14 -13.51 9.25
CA ALA A 109 -9.21 -12.68 9.83
C ALA A 109 -8.67 -11.53 10.69
N ALA A 110 -7.56 -11.73 11.40
CA ALA A 110 -6.99 -10.71 12.28
C ALA A 110 -6.30 -9.60 11.47
N ALA A 111 -5.49 -9.95 10.48
CA ALA A 111 -4.86 -9.02 9.56
C ALA A 111 -5.89 -8.27 8.70
N GLY A 112 -6.92 -8.96 8.23
CA GLY A 112 -8.05 -8.36 7.52
C GLY A 112 -8.79 -7.33 8.36
N ALA A 113 -9.10 -7.65 9.62
CA ALA A 113 -9.73 -6.71 10.54
C ALA A 113 -8.84 -5.49 10.85
N ARG A 114 -7.51 -5.69 10.99
CA ARG A 114 -6.55 -4.59 11.16
C ARG A 114 -6.54 -3.67 9.95
N LEU A 115 -6.56 -4.21 8.73
CA LEU A 115 -6.62 -3.41 7.51
C LEU A 115 -7.94 -2.66 7.38
N ASP A 116 -9.07 -3.29 7.73
CA ASP A 116 -10.39 -2.62 7.74
C ASP A 116 -10.44 -1.44 8.73
N ALA A 117 -9.90 -1.63 9.94
CA ALA A 117 -9.80 -0.58 10.94
C ALA A 117 -8.88 0.56 10.47
N ALA A 118 -7.74 0.21 9.87
CA ALA A 118 -6.77 1.15 9.31
C ALA A 118 -7.40 2.06 8.25
N ILE A 119 -8.09 1.51 7.26
CA ILE A 119 -8.69 2.28 6.16
C ILE A 119 -9.93 3.09 6.58
N THR A 120 -10.53 2.76 7.72
CA THR A 120 -11.65 3.52 8.31
C THR A 120 -11.14 4.66 9.20
N CYS A 121 -10.06 4.43 9.94
CA CYS A 121 -9.45 5.44 10.78
C CYS A 121 -8.72 6.50 9.94
N ARG A 122 -8.87 7.77 10.33
CA ARG A 122 -8.13 8.90 9.76
C ARG A 122 -7.34 9.56 10.86
N HIS A 123 -6.03 9.70 10.69
CA HIS A 123 -5.22 10.53 11.57
C HIS A 123 -4.75 11.76 10.82
N ARG A 124 -4.89 12.94 11.43
CA ARG A 124 -4.39 14.18 10.85
C ARG A 124 -2.90 14.26 11.10
N TYR A 125 -2.16 14.70 10.10
CA TYR A 125 -0.73 14.98 10.26
C TYR A 125 -0.36 16.28 9.56
N THR A 126 0.68 16.93 10.07
CA THR A 126 1.32 18.05 9.39
C THR A 126 2.54 17.48 8.66
N PRO A 127 2.53 17.45 7.32
CA PRO A 127 3.68 17.01 6.56
C PRO A 127 4.87 17.88 6.89
N ALA A 128 6.05 17.28 7.06
CA ALA A 128 7.27 18.06 6.94
C ALA A 128 7.26 18.69 5.54
N THR A 129 7.40 20.01 5.46
CA THR A 129 7.70 20.67 4.18
C THR A 129 8.90 19.96 3.59
N ALA A 130 8.81 19.48 2.34
CA ALA A 130 9.89 18.82 1.62
C ALA A 130 11.05 19.81 1.39
N GLN A 131 11.75 20.17 2.44
CA GLN A 131 13.15 20.47 2.36
C GLN A 131 13.80 19.10 2.29
N PHE A 132 14.72 18.90 1.35
CA PHE A 132 15.63 17.77 1.35
C PHE A 132 16.94 18.15 2.10
N PRO A 133 16.98 18.52 3.41
CA PRO A 133 18.24 18.65 4.10
C PRO A 133 18.57 17.28 4.70
N GLY A 134 18.87 16.32 3.84
CA GLY A 134 19.19 14.96 4.26
C GLY A 134 20.30 14.37 3.41
N PRO A 135 21.10 13.43 3.96
CA PRO A 135 21.99 12.64 3.13
C PRO A 135 21.19 11.95 2.01
N PRO A 136 21.84 11.62 0.87
CA PRO A 136 21.17 10.93 -0.22
C PRO A 136 20.49 9.64 0.29
N PRO A 137 19.34 9.23 -0.29
CA PRO A 137 18.71 7.97 0.05
C PRO A 137 19.69 6.79 -0.05
N SER A 138 19.47 5.76 0.77
CA SER A 138 20.27 4.53 0.70
C SER A 138 20.26 3.93 -0.70
N ARG A 139 21.35 3.27 -1.08
CA ARG A 139 21.41 2.53 -2.34
C ARG A 139 20.33 1.45 -2.36
N GLY A 140 19.54 1.40 -3.42
CA GLY A 140 18.44 0.45 -3.56
C GLY A 140 17.11 0.97 -3.00
N TYR A 141 17.04 2.24 -2.59
CA TYR A 141 15.79 2.86 -2.15
C TYR A 141 14.75 2.91 -3.28
N VAL A 142 13.56 2.39 -2.98
CA VAL A 142 12.38 2.44 -3.83
C VAL A 142 11.33 3.31 -3.14
N PRO A 143 11.04 4.53 -3.63
CA PRO A 143 9.91 5.29 -3.14
C PRO A 143 8.62 4.53 -3.45
N GLU A 144 7.77 4.48 -2.45
CA GLU A 144 6.54 3.70 -2.46
C GLU A 144 5.34 4.59 -2.15
N THR A 145 4.19 4.28 -2.75
CA THR A 145 2.94 5.00 -2.51
C THR A 145 1.83 3.99 -2.22
N VAL A 146 1.13 4.21 -1.11
CA VAL A 146 -0.11 3.51 -0.78
C VAL A 146 -1.29 4.28 -1.36
N GLU A 147 -2.20 3.57 -2.01
CA GLU A 147 -3.44 4.12 -2.55
C GLU A 147 -4.64 3.28 -2.12
N ILE A 148 -5.71 3.95 -1.69
CA ILE A 148 -6.91 3.31 -1.13
C ILE A 148 -8.11 3.68 -1.99
N VAL A 149 -8.76 2.67 -2.55
CA VAL A 149 -10.00 2.79 -3.29
C VAL A 149 -11.13 2.18 -2.45
N VAL A 150 -12.22 2.93 -2.27
CA VAL A 150 -13.43 2.47 -1.58
C VAL A 150 -14.63 2.81 -2.45
N ASN A 151 -15.51 1.83 -2.66
CA ASN A 151 -16.65 1.91 -3.57
C ASN A 151 -16.26 2.43 -4.97
N GLY A 152 -15.12 1.97 -5.49
CA GLY A 152 -14.60 2.35 -6.82
C GLY A 152 -14.04 3.76 -6.93
N ARG A 153 -13.91 4.49 -5.82
CA ARG A 153 -13.33 5.85 -5.80
C ARG A 153 -12.03 5.87 -5.01
N THR A 154 -10.97 6.47 -5.57
CA THR A 154 -9.75 6.76 -4.80
C THR A 154 -10.09 7.71 -3.65
N THR A 155 -9.84 7.26 -2.42
CA THR A 155 -10.14 8.01 -1.19
C THR A 155 -8.89 8.56 -0.50
N ALA A 156 -7.72 7.98 -0.75
CA ALA A 156 -6.45 8.44 -0.22
C ALA A 156 -5.28 7.94 -1.08
N ALA A 157 -4.21 8.74 -1.15
CA ALA A 157 -2.91 8.37 -1.68
C ALA A 157 -1.82 9.04 -0.84
N PHE A 158 -0.82 8.28 -0.37
CA PHE A 158 0.24 8.76 0.52
C PHE A 158 1.52 7.91 0.38
N GLY A 159 2.68 8.47 0.69
CA GLY A 159 3.94 7.73 0.70
C GLY A 159 3.97 6.65 1.81
N SER A 160 4.67 5.54 1.60
CA SER A 160 4.84 4.49 2.64
C SER A 160 6.00 4.77 3.61
N ASP A 161 6.43 6.03 3.74
CA ASP A 161 7.48 6.44 4.68
C ASP A 161 7.07 6.17 6.15
N ASP A 162 7.83 6.69 7.13
CA ASP A 162 7.57 6.50 8.57
C ASP A 162 6.10 6.77 8.99
N GLN A 163 5.31 7.47 8.16
CA GLN A 163 3.90 7.81 8.40
C GLN A 163 2.91 6.82 7.77
N GLY A 164 3.31 6.09 6.72
CA GLY A 164 2.49 5.14 5.98
C GLY A 164 2.98 3.69 6.04
N ASN A 165 4.15 3.45 6.64
CA ASN A 165 4.83 2.15 6.61
C ASN A 165 4.01 1.04 7.27
N GLY A 166 3.28 1.32 8.35
CA GLY A 166 2.45 0.32 9.03
C GLY A 166 1.33 -0.25 8.14
N ILE A 167 0.69 0.60 7.31
CA ILE A 167 -0.27 0.11 6.31
C ILE A 167 0.48 -0.66 5.23
N ALA A 168 1.59 -0.12 4.71
CA ALA A 168 2.36 -0.77 3.65
C ALA A 168 2.85 -2.18 4.04
N GLU A 169 3.26 -2.39 5.29
CA GLU A 169 3.65 -3.70 5.83
C GLU A 169 2.52 -4.73 5.78
N LEU A 170 1.28 -4.33 6.12
CA LEU A 170 0.10 -5.21 6.02
C LEU A 170 -0.20 -5.62 4.57
N LEU A 171 0.25 -4.83 3.60
CA LEU A 171 0.06 -5.14 2.18
C LEU A 171 1.10 -6.12 1.65
N ARG A 172 2.22 -6.34 2.33
CA ARG A 172 3.27 -7.22 1.79
C ARG A 172 2.86 -8.69 1.89
N PRO A 173 3.30 -9.54 0.96
CA PRO A 173 3.12 -10.99 1.08
C PRO A 173 3.78 -11.47 2.39
N PRO A 174 3.21 -12.48 3.06
CA PRO A 174 3.83 -13.05 4.25
C PRO A 174 5.25 -13.57 3.95
N ALA A 175 6.14 -13.44 4.94
CA ALA A 175 7.44 -14.09 4.88
C ALA A 175 7.20 -15.61 4.88
N GLY A 176 7.65 -16.27 3.81
CA GLY A 176 7.63 -17.73 3.70
C GLY A 176 8.77 -18.38 4.45
#